data_AF-A0A2N3WQ13-F1
#
_entry.id   AF-A0A2N3WQ13-F1
#
_cell.length_a   1.000
_cell.length_b   1.000
_cell.length_c   1.000
_cell.angle_alpha   90.00
_cell.angle_beta   90.00
_cell.angle_gamma   90.00
#
_symmetry.space_group_name_H-M   'P 1'
#
loop_
_entity.id
_entity.type
_entity.pdbx_description
1 polymer ?
#
loop_
_entity_poly.entity_id
_entity_poly.type
_entity_poly.pdbx_seq_one_letter_code
_entity_poly.pdbx_strand_id
1 'polypeptide(L)' 'MTSEFVRELKRGIAAAQQALDDAGEEEAEGHRERLAELREIAHQNDVDLREPDR' A
#
# COMPACT_ATOMS: atom_id res chain seq x y z
N MET A 1 3.68 -16.72 11.54
CA MET A 1 3.23 -16.81 10.14
C MET A 1 2.45 -15.54 9.83
N THR A 2 2.99 -14.67 8.98
CA THR A 2 2.27 -13.48 8.50
C THR A 2 1.08 -13.94 7.65
N SER A 3 -0.11 -13.38 7.90
CA SER A 3 -1.32 -13.70 7.14
C SER A 3 -1.12 -13.38 5.66
N GLU A 4 -1.71 -14.19 4.77
CA GLU A 4 -1.72 -13.95 3.31
C GLU A 4 -2.26 -12.54 2.98
N PHE A 5 -3.31 -12.13 3.71
CA PHE A 5 -3.86 -10.78 3.67
C PHE A 5 -2.80 -9.70 3.93
N VAL A 6 -1.95 -9.85 4.96
CA VAL A 6 -0.92 -8.85 5.31
C VAL A 6 0.11 -8.74 4.19
N ARG A 7 0.50 -9.87 3.58
CA ARG A 7 1.46 -9.91 2.47
C ARG A 7 0.89 -9.22 1.23
N GLU A 8 -0.35 -9.51 0.87
CA GLU A 8 -1.02 -8.85 -0.27
C GLU A 8 -1.24 -7.36 -0.04
N LEU A 9 -1.62 -6.97 1.19
CA LEU A 9 -1.78 -5.56 1.53
C LEU A 9 -0.45 -4.79 1.41
N LYS A 10 0.65 -5.34 1.94
CA LYS A 10 1.99 -4.74 1.82
C LYS A 10 2.45 -4.66 0.36
N ARG A 11 2.21 -5.69 -0.44
CA ARG A 11 2.50 -5.68 -1.89
C ARG A 11 1.69 -4.61 -2.63
N GLY A 12 0.40 -4.49 -2.31
CA GLY A 12 -0.48 -3.47 -2.90
C GLY A 12 0.01 -2.05 -2.59
N ILE A 13 0.41 -1.81 -1.34
CA ILE A 13 0.98 -0.53 -0.90
C ILE A 13 2.28 -0.22 -1.66
N ALA A 14 3.19 -1.20 -1.75
CA ALA A 14 4.43 -1.04 -2.50
C ALA A 14 4.18 -0.75 -3.99
N ALA A 15 3.22 -1.43 -4.61
CA ALA A 15 2.86 -1.22 -6.00
C ALA A 15 2.24 0.17 -6.24
N ALA A 16 1.35 0.63 -5.36
CA ALA A 16 0.77 1.97 -5.45
C ALA A 16 1.82 3.08 -5.22
N GLN A 17 2.77 2.85 -4.32
CA GLN A 17 3.89 3.76 -4.09
C GLN A 17 4.80 3.84 -5.32
N GLN A 18 5.15 2.69 -5.91
CA GLN A 18 5.94 2.66 -7.15
C GLN A 18 5.21 3.35 -8.31
N ALA A 19 3.92 3.11 -8.46
CA ALA A 19 3.11 3.77 -9.48
C ALA A 19 3.07 5.29 -9.29
N LEU A 20 3.08 5.79 -8.05
CA LEU A 20 3.19 7.23 -7.77
C LEU A 20 4.53 7.82 -8.17
N ASP A 21 5.60 7.08 -7.94
CA ASP A 21 6.96 7.52 -8.28
C ASP A 21 7.16 7.57 -9.80
N ASP A 22 6.44 6.71 -10.54
CA ASP A 22 6.50 6.61 -12.01
C ASP A 22 5.45 7.48 -12.74
N ALA A 23 4.39 7.92 -12.06
CA ALA A 23 3.25 8.61 -12.67
C ALA A 23 3.51 10.10 -12.98
N GLY A 24 2.92 10.58 -14.08
CA GLY A 24 2.78 12.01 -14.36
C GLY A 24 1.74 12.69 -13.46
N GLU A 25 1.68 14.02 -13.47
CA GLU A 25 0.83 14.81 -12.56
C GLU A 25 -0.67 14.40 -12.59
N GLU A 26 -1.22 14.08 -13.76
CA GLU A 26 -2.63 13.69 -13.93
C GLU A 26 -2.93 12.27 -13.43
N GLU A 27 -1.99 11.32 -13.54
CA GLU A 27 -2.18 9.93 -13.13
C GLU A 27 -1.87 9.74 -11.63
N ALA A 28 -1.08 10.64 -11.05
CA ALA A 28 -0.67 10.58 -9.66
C ALA A 28 -1.84 10.73 -8.68
N GLU A 29 -2.93 11.44 -9.04
CA GLU A 29 -4.08 11.61 -8.15
C GLU A 29 -4.75 10.27 -7.81
N GLY A 30 -5.07 9.46 -8.81
CA GLY A 30 -5.69 8.14 -8.59
C GLY A 30 -4.77 7.18 -7.81
N HIS A 31 -3.46 7.25 -8.04
CA HIS A 31 -2.52 6.45 -7.27
C HIS A 31 -2.38 6.95 -5.81
N ARG A 32 -2.54 8.25 -5.54
CA ARG A 32 -2.54 8.82 -4.18
C ARG A 32 -3.76 8.35 -3.40
N GLU A 33 -4.94 8.42 -4.02
CA GLU A 33 -6.19 7.92 -3.43
C GLU A 33 -6.06 6.43 -3.10
N ARG A 34 -5.58 5.63 -4.07
CA ARG A 34 -5.40 4.20 -3.87
C ARG A 34 -4.42 3.88 -2.73
N LEU A 35 -3.30 4.60 -2.65
CA LEU A 35 -2.35 4.44 -1.56
C LEU A 35 -2.96 4.82 -0.20
N ALA A 36 -3.79 5.87 -0.15
CA ALA A 36 -4.48 6.28 1.06
C ALA A 36 -5.45 5.21 1.56
N GLU A 37 -6.28 4.63 0.67
CA GLU A 37 -7.18 3.52 1.01
C GLU A 37 -6.44 2.33 1.59
N LEU A 38 -5.33 1.92 0.96
CA LEU A 38 -4.57 0.75 1.43
C LEU A 38 -3.93 1.00 2.80
N ARG A 39 -3.46 2.22 3.06
CA ARG A 39 -2.95 2.62 4.37
C ARG A 39 -4.05 2.65 5.44
N GLU A 40 -5.26 3.08 5.07
CA GLU A 40 -6.42 3.04 5.97
C GLU A 40 -6.79 1.59 6.31
N ILE A 41 -6.84 0.70 5.32
CA ILE A 41 -7.08 -0.74 5.55
C ILE A 41 -6.02 -1.31 6.49
N ALA A 42 -4.75 -0.96 6.29
CA ALA A 42 -3.66 -1.41 7.18
C ALA A 42 -3.86 -0.90 8.61
N HIS A 43 -4.26 0.35 8.79
CA HIS A 43 -4.56 0.93 10.09
C HIS A 43 -5.76 0.24 10.77
N GLN A 44 -6.87 0.04 10.06
CA GLN A 44 -8.07 -0.62 10.60
C GLN A 44 -7.85 -2.08 11.01
N ASN A 45 -6.81 -2.73 10.47
CA ASN A 45 -6.48 -4.13 10.74
C ASN A 45 -5.20 -4.29 11.59
N ASP A 46 -4.72 -3.23 12.24
CA ASP A 46 -3.51 -3.21 13.08
C ASP A 46 -2.26 -3.80 12.39
N VAL A 47 -2.14 -3.59 11.07
CA VAL A 47 -1.01 -4.09 10.29
C VAL A 47 0.17 -3.14 10.40
N ASP A 48 1.28 -3.59 10.99
CA ASP A 48 2.53 -2.82 10.98
C ASP A 48 3.20 -2.88 9.59
N LEU A 49 3.22 -1.74 8.92
CA LEU A 49 3.83 -1.55 7.61
C LEU A 49 5.37 -1.43 7.67
N ARG A 50 5.95 -1.24 8.87
CA ARG A 50 7.40 -1.10 9.06
C ARG A 50 8.10 -2.44 9.20
N GLU A 51 7.37 -3.49 9.56
CA GLU A 51 7.94 -4.83 9.64
C GLU A 51 8.11 -5.42 8.24
N PRO A 52 9.33 -5.86 7.86
CA PRO A 52 9.50 -6.61 6.61
C PRO A 52 8.74 -7.95 6.68
N ASP A 53 8.27 -8.42 5.53
CA ASP A 53 7.68 -9.76 5.42
C ASP A 53 8.74 -10.81 5.77
N ARG A 54 8.69 -11.33 7.01
CA ARG A 54 9.49 -12.47 7.47
C ARG A 54 8.88 -13.81 7.05
#